data_AF-A0A6G0W041-F1
#
_entry.id   AF-A0A6G0W041-F1
#
_cell.length_a   1.000
_cell.length_b   1.000
_cell.length_c   1.000
_cell.angle_alpha   90.00
_cell.angle_beta   90.00
_cell.angle_gamma   90.00
#
_symmetry.space_group_name_H-M   'P 1'
#
loop_
_entity.id
_entity.type
_entity.pdbx_description
1 polymer ?
#
loop_
_entity_poly.entity_id
_entity_poly.type
_entity_poly.pdbx_seq_one_letter_code
_entity_poly.pdbx_strand_id
1 'polypeptide(L)'
;LKDDVQKLKEENEYLLIKNKWYQDFIDTECNRFEREFGEILSKLFTPSQIDLILNPKKKVYRWTPEDISSAITLRSISPKSYRYMIKKNFHYQVAVTINNVPNRNICGSFIHSPLVRRYQFSIS
;
A
#
# COMPACT_ATOMS: atom_id res chain seq x y z
N LEU A 1 41.87 -34.74 -10.25
CA LEU A 1 40.57 -35.37 -9.90
C LEU A 1 40.21 -35.20 -8.43
N LYS A 2 40.92 -35.81 -7.45
CA LYS A 2 40.59 -35.61 -6.02
C LYS A 2 40.80 -34.18 -5.54
N ASP A 3 41.89 -33.55 -5.96
CA ASP A 3 42.23 -32.17 -5.57
C ASP A 3 41.26 -31.14 -6.17
N ASP A 4 40.81 -31.38 -7.41
CA ASP A 4 39.82 -30.52 -8.07
C ASP A 4 38.44 -30.62 -7.39
N VAL A 5 38.05 -31.83 -6.98
CA VAL A 5 36.81 -32.04 -6.20
C VAL A 5 36.90 -31.36 -4.83
N GLN A 6 38.08 -31.34 -4.21
CA GLN A 6 38.28 -30.65 -2.94
C GLN A 6 38.17 -29.13 -3.10
N LYS A 7 38.85 -28.54 -4.09
CA LYS A 7 38.75 -27.10 -4.41
C LYS A 7 37.32 -26.66 -4.70
N LEU A 8 36.59 -27.45 -5.49
CA LEU A 8 35.19 -27.15 -5.82
C LEU A 8 34.26 -27.18 -4.60
N LYS A 9 34.56 -28.00 -3.58
CA LYS A 9 33.79 -28.00 -2.32
C LYS A 9 34.05 -26.74 -1.51
N GLU A 10 35.31 -26.34 -1.40
CA GLU A 10 35.73 -25.13 -0.69
C GLU A 10 35.14 -23.87 -1.34
N GLU A 11 35.15 -23.79 -2.67
CA GLU A 11 34.53 -22.69 -3.41
C GLU A 11 33.01 -22.63 -3.20
N ASN A 12 32.33 -23.78 -3.23
CA ASN A 12 30.88 -23.82 -2.97
C ASN A 12 30.55 -23.39 -1.54
N GLU A 13 31.34 -23.80 -0.55
CA GLU A 13 31.16 -23.38 0.84
C GLU A 13 31.35 -21.87 1.00
N TYR A 14 32.39 -21.32 0.39
CA TYR A 14 32.62 -19.87 0.36
C TYR A 14 31.45 -19.12 -0.30
N LEU A 15 30.97 -19.61 -1.44
CA LEU A 15 29.84 -18.99 -2.15
C LEU A 15 28.54 -19.05 -1.33
N LEU A 16 28.30 -20.13 -0.58
CA LEU A 16 27.15 -20.23 0.32
C LEU A 16 27.20 -19.18 1.43
N ILE A 17 28.37 -19.00 2.06
CA ILE A 17 28.56 -17.98 3.09
C ILE A 17 28.34 -16.59 2.50
N LYS A 18 28.90 -16.32 1.32
CA LYS A 18 28.78 -15.04 0.63
C LYS A 18 27.34 -14.73 0.24
N ASN A 19 26.61 -15.72 -0.29
CA ASN A 19 25.20 -15.57 -0.62
C ASN A 19 24.36 -15.29 0.62
N LYS A 20 24.64 -15.98 1.73
CA LYS A 20 23.97 -15.72 3.01
C LYS A 20 24.20 -14.28 3.48
N TRP A 21 25.45 -13.82 3.43
CA TRP A 21 25.79 -12.43 3.79
C TRP A 21 25.04 -11.42 2.92
N TYR A 22 24.94 -11.66 1.61
CA TYR A 22 24.17 -10.77 0.72
C TYR A 22 22.68 -10.76 1.05
N GLN A 23 22.08 -11.89 1.42
CA GLN A 23 20.69 -11.94 1.85
C GLN A 23 20.48 -11.14 3.15
N ASP A 24 21.31 -11.39 4.16
CA ASP A 24 21.24 -10.68 5.45
C ASP A 24 21.42 -9.16 5.27
N PHE A 25 22.31 -8.75 4.37
CA PHE A 25 22.53 -7.35 4.03
C PHE A 25 21.30 -6.73 3.35
N ILE A 26 20.72 -7.41 2.35
CA ILE A 26 19.52 -6.96 1.66
C ILE A 26 18.36 -6.80 2.64
N ASP A 27 18.13 -7.79 3.51
CA ASP A 27 17.06 -7.75 4.50
C ASP A 27 17.24 -6.56 5.47
N THR A 28 18.47 -6.29 5.89
CA THR A 28 18.78 -5.17 6.78
C THR A 28 18.49 -3.83 6.09
N GLU A 29 18.92 -3.65 4.85
CA GLU A 29 18.69 -2.42 4.09
C GLU A 29 17.22 -2.25 3.70
N CYS A 30 16.50 -3.33 3.36
CA CYS A 30 15.06 -3.30 3.13
C CYS A 30 14.30 -2.81 4.36
N ASN A 31 14.60 -3.37 5.54
CA ASN A 31 13.98 -2.94 6.80
C ASN A 31 14.27 -1.47 7.13
N ARG A 32 15.51 -1.03 6.89
CA ARG A 32 15.91 0.37 7.08
C ARG A 32 15.12 1.28 6.15
N PHE A 33 15.04 0.92 4.87
CA PHE A 33 14.30 1.68 3.86
C PHE A 33 12.81 1.79 4.22
N GLU A 34 12.16 0.67 4.57
CA GLU A 34 10.74 0.68 4.94
C GLU A 34 10.45 1.59 6.14
N ARG A 35 11.34 1.61 7.14
CA ARG A 35 11.21 2.49 8.30
C ARG A 35 11.34 3.96 7.92
N GLU A 36 12.42 4.34 7.24
CA GLU A 36 12.66 5.74 6.83
C GLU A 36 11.56 6.23 5.88
N PHE A 37 11.13 5.37 4.95
CA PHE A 37 10.05 5.65 4.02
C PHE A 37 8.71 5.87 4.73
N GLY A 38 8.39 4.99 5.69
CA GLY A 38 7.20 5.10 6.52
C GLY A 38 7.17 6.40 7.34
N GLU A 39 8.29 6.77 7.97
CA GLU A 39 8.40 7.99 8.76
C GLU A 39 8.13 9.25 7.91
N ILE A 40 8.71 9.33 6.71
CA ILE A 40 8.52 10.48 5.82
C ILE A 40 7.08 10.56 5.32
N LEU A 41 6.51 9.43 4.88
CA LEU A 41 5.19 9.39 4.27
C LEU A 41 4.03 9.40 5.27
N SER A 42 4.27 9.06 6.54
CA SER A 42 3.25 9.07 7.61
C SER A 42 2.53 10.41 7.77
N LYS A 43 3.15 11.50 7.32
CA LYS A 43 2.58 12.86 7.38
C LYS A 43 1.54 13.13 6.28
N LEU A 44 1.55 12.33 5.22
CA LEU A 44 0.74 12.55 4.01
C LEU A 44 -0.22 11.39 3.72
N PHE A 45 0.16 10.18 4.14
CA PHE A 45 -0.55 8.95 3.81
C PHE A 45 -0.88 8.16 5.08
N THR A 46 -1.98 7.42 5.02
CA THR A 46 -2.34 6.48 6.08
C THR A 46 -1.39 5.27 6.05
N PRO A 47 -1.25 4.54 7.17
CA PRO A 47 -0.43 3.33 7.21
C PRO A 47 -0.82 2.29 6.15
N SER A 48 -2.11 2.16 5.85
CA SER A 48 -2.63 1.24 4.83
C SER A 48 -2.21 1.66 3.41
N GLN A 49 -2.16 2.96 3.14
CA GLN A 49 -1.67 3.47 1.86
C GLN A 49 -0.15 3.30 1.70
N ILE A 50 0.60 3.46 2.79
CA ILE A 50 2.06 3.24 2.80
C ILE A 50 2.39 1.77 2.54
N ASP A 51 1.71 0.82 3.20
CA ASP A 51 1.90 -0.62 2.95
C ASP A 51 1.64 -0.98 1.49
N LEU A 52 0.63 -0.35 0.87
CA LEU A 52 0.34 -0.55 -0.54
C LEU A 52 1.40 -0.01 -1.49
N ILE A 53 2.03 1.11 -1.14
CA ILE A 53 3.12 1.69 -1.92
C ILE A 53 4.36 0.80 -1.81
N LEU A 54 4.67 0.30 -0.62
CA LEU A 54 5.76 -0.65 -0.39
C LEU A 54 5.49 -2.01 -1.05
N ASN A 55 4.23 -2.44 -1.06
CA ASN A 55 3.80 -3.74 -1.57
C ASN A 55 2.75 -3.60 -2.69
N PRO A 56 3.13 -3.15 -3.90
CA PRO A 56 2.18 -2.87 -4.99
C PRO A 56 1.44 -4.11 -5.51
N LYS A 57 1.92 -5.33 -5.20
CA LYS A 57 1.23 -6.58 -5.56
C LYS A 57 0.16 -6.99 -4.55
N LYS A 58 0.17 -6.43 -3.34
CA LYS A 58 -0.84 -6.73 -2.32
C LYS A 58 -2.15 -6.01 -2.67
N LYS A 59 -3.26 -6.72 -2.46
CA LYS A 59 -4.60 -6.13 -2.52
C LYS A 59 -5.03 -5.75 -1.11
N VAL A 60 -5.62 -4.57 -0.95
CA VAL A 60 -6.26 -4.20 0.32
C VAL A 60 -7.45 -5.11 0.56
N TYR A 61 -7.40 -5.87 1.65
CA TYR A 61 -8.54 -6.68 2.09
C TYR A 61 -9.68 -5.82 2.63
N ARG A 62 -9.36 -4.76 3.40
CA ARG A 62 -10.33 -3.85 3.99
C ARG A 62 -9.77 -2.44 4.13
N TRP A 63 -10.50 -1.47 3.63
CA TRP A 63 -10.16 -0.04 3.77
C TRP A 63 -10.49 0.44 5.18
N THR A 64 -9.62 1.29 5.73
CA THR A 64 -9.88 1.90 7.03
C THR A 64 -10.91 3.04 6.90
N PRO A 65 -11.62 3.39 7.97
CA PRO A 65 -12.52 4.56 7.96
C PRO A 65 -11.80 5.87 7.58
N GLU A 66 -10.52 5.99 7.92
CA GLU A 66 -9.68 7.15 7.60
C GLU A 66 -9.41 7.25 6.09
N ASP A 67 -9.06 6.12 5.44
CA ASP A 67 -8.94 6.04 3.98
C ASP A 67 -10.25 6.46 3.30
N ILE A 68 -11.38 6.04 3.90
CA ILE A 68 -12.70 6.35 3.37
C ILE A 68 -13.01 7.84 3.45
N SER A 69 -12.76 8.45 4.60
CA SER A 69 -12.97 9.88 4.83
C SER A 69 -12.12 10.74 3.88
N SER A 70 -10.84 10.38 3.70
CA SER A 70 -9.91 11.09 2.82
C SER A 70 -10.34 11.03 1.36
N ALA A 71 -10.80 9.87 0.88
CA ALA A 71 -11.31 9.71 -0.47
C ALA A 71 -12.61 10.50 -0.72
N ILE A 72 -13.53 10.52 0.27
CA ILE A 72 -14.75 11.32 0.20
C ILE A 72 -14.41 12.81 0.14
N THR A 73 -13.47 13.26 0.97
CA THR A 73 -13.00 14.65 1.00
C THR A 73 -12.39 15.07 -0.33
N LEU A 74 -11.54 14.23 -0.93
CA LEU A 74 -10.98 14.53 -2.25
C LEU A 74 -12.06 14.60 -3.33
N ARG A 75 -13.03 13.67 -3.31
CA ARG A 75 -14.13 13.66 -4.26
C ARG A 75 -15.02 14.90 -4.12
N SER A 76 -15.25 15.38 -2.91
CA SER A 76 -16.08 16.57 -2.66
C SER A 76 -15.39 17.87 -3.09
N ILE A 77 -14.06 17.95 -2.93
CA ILE A 77 -13.27 19.10 -3.39
C ILE A 77 -13.18 19.15 -4.91
N SER A 78 -12.84 18.03 -5.56
CA SER A 78 -12.72 17.97 -7.02
C SER A 78 -13.01 16.57 -7.56
N PRO A 79 -14.22 16.36 -8.11
CA PRO A 79 -14.56 15.11 -8.78
C PRO A 79 -13.65 14.79 -9.99
N LYS A 80 -13.13 15.83 -10.67
CA LYS A 80 -12.19 15.66 -11.79
C LYS A 80 -10.84 15.12 -11.31
N SER A 81 -10.32 15.67 -10.20
CA SER A 81 -9.05 15.21 -9.60
C SER A 81 -9.18 13.77 -9.08
N TYR A 82 -10.30 13.45 -8.41
CA TYR A 82 -10.60 12.08 -7.96
C TYR A 82 -10.61 11.08 -9.12
N ARG A 83 -11.32 11.39 -10.22
CA ARG A 83 -11.34 10.54 -11.43
C ARG A 83 -9.96 10.41 -12.08
N TYR A 84 -9.19 11.48 -12.11
CA TYR A 84 -7.83 11.47 -12.66
C TYR A 84 -6.91 10.52 -11.87
N MET A 85 -6.95 10.58 -10.54
CA MET A 85 -6.13 9.72 -9.68
C MET A 85 -6.49 8.23 -9.82
N ILE A 86 -7.78 7.90 -9.93
CA ILE A 86 -8.23 6.53 -10.23
C ILE A 86 -7.67 6.08 -11.59
N LYS A 87 -7.84 6.89 -12.65
CA LYS A 87 -7.41 6.52 -14.01
C LYS A 87 -5.90 6.31 -14.12
N LYS A 88 -5.10 7.08 -13.36
CA LYS A 88 -3.63 6.97 -13.35
C LYS A 88 -3.10 5.84 -12.47
N ASN A 89 -3.97 4.95 -11.98
CA ASN A 89 -3.60 3.83 -11.14
C ASN A 89 -2.95 4.26 -9.80
N PHE A 90 -3.17 5.50 -9.35
CA PHE A 90 -2.89 5.92 -7.98
C PHE A 90 -3.94 5.35 -7.00
N HIS A 91 -4.46 4.15 -7.29
CA HIS A 91 -5.44 3.45 -6.48
C HIS A 91 -4.98 3.33 -5.02
N TYR A 92 -3.67 3.24 -4.81
CA TYR A 92 -3.05 3.19 -3.49
C TYR A 92 -3.27 4.44 -2.64
N GLN A 93 -3.60 5.59 -3.24
CA GLN A 93 -3.83 6.84 -2.52
C GLN A 93 -5.32 7.18 -2.34
N VAL A 94 -6.24 6.54 -3.08
CA VAL A 94 -7.64 7.03 -3.16
C VAL A 94 -8.70 5.94 -3.34
N ALA A 95 -8.34 4.66 -3.38
CA ALA A 95 -9.31 3.63 -3.77
C ALA A 95 -10.27 3.21 -2.65
N VAL A 96 -11.18 4.09 -2.23
CA VAL A 96 -12.51 3.59 -1.91
C VAL A 96 -13.20 3.33 -3.25
N THR A 97 -13.27 2.08 -3.68
CA THR A 97 -14.28 1.72 -4.66
C THR A 97 -15.61 1.85 -3.92
N ILE A 98 -16.29 2.99 -4.06
CA ILE A 98 -17.57 3.26 -3.39
C ILE A 98 -18.62 2.19 -3.77
N ASN A 99 -18.39 1.48 -4.90
CA ASN A 99 -19.20 0.36 -5.37
C ASN A 99 -18.80 -1.02 -4.81
N ASN A 100 -17.62 -1.20 -4.19
CA ASN A 100 -17.18 -2.45 -3.55
C ASN A 100 -17.03 -2.33 -2.02
N VAL A 101 -17.52 -1.24 -1.40
CA VAL A 101 -17.71 -1.24 0.05
C VAL A 101 -18.76 -2.32 0.34
N PRO A 102 -18.39 -3.44 0.99
CA PRO A 102 -19.37 -4.46 1.34
C PRO A 102 -20.37 -3.75 2.24
N ASN A 103 -21.64 -3.86 1.87
CA ASN A 103 -22.77 -3.19 2.50
C ASN A 103 -23.07 -3.76 3.90
N ARG A 104 -22.05 -3.89 4.75
CA ARG A 104 -22.10 -4.47 6.08
C ARG A 104 -21.20 -3.65 7.01
N ASN A 105 -21.87 -2.79 7.76
CA ASN A 105 -21.41 -2.21 9.03
C ASN A 105 -20.46 -1.01 8.95
N ILE A 106 -20.70 -0.03 8.07
CA ILE A 106 -20.33 1.35 8.40
C ILE A 106 -21.40 1.84 9.38
N CYS A 107 -20.98 2.07 10.63
CA CYS A 107 -21.80 2.58 11.72
C CYS A 107 -22.78 3.66 11.21
N GLY A 108 -24.08 3.45 11.45
CA GLY A 108 -25.21 4.24 10.91
C GLY A 108 -25.21 5.73 11.27
N SER A 109 -24.21 6.21 11.99
CA SER A 109 -23.99 7.62 12.32
C SER A 109 -23.35 8.44 11.19
N PHE A 110 -22.62 7.83 10.23
CA PHE A 110 -21.95 8.60 9.17
C PHE A 110 -22.79 8.83 7.90
N ILE A 111 -23.76 7.96 7.63
CA ILE A 111 -24.64 8.05 6.44
C ILE A 111 -25.74 9.10 6.65
N HIS A 112 -25.91 9.61 7.87
CA HIS A 112 -26.92 10.63 8.20
C HIS A 112 -26.40 12.07 8.22
N SER A 113 -25.10 12.28 7.96
CA SER A 113 -24.57 13.64 7.74
C SER A 113 -25.27 14.29 6.53
N PRO A 114 -25.82 15.52 6.68
CA PRO A 114 -26.46 16.27 5.59
C PRO A 114 -25.56 16.40 4.35
N LEU A 115 -24.24 16.27 4.52
CA LEU A 115 -23.26 16.35 3.44
C LEU A 115 -23.31 15.14 2.50
N VAL A 116 -23.65 13.93 2.97
CA VAL A 116 -23.69 12.71 2.13
C VAL A 116 -24.98 12.64 1.32
N ARG A 117 -26.11 13.09 1.89
CA ARG A 117 -27.42 13.08 1.23
C ARG A 117 -27.51 14.05 0.03
N ARG A 118 -26.77 15.17 0.03
CA ARG A 118 -26.76 16.10 -1.11
C ARG A 118 -26.10 15.53 -2.38
N TYR A 119 -25.21 14.54 -2.26
CA TYR A 119 -24.47 14.03 -3.42
C TYR A 119 -25.08 12.79 -4.07
N GLN A 120 -26.12 12.18 -3.49
CA GLN A 120 -26.88 11.12 -4.18
C GLN A 120 -27.88 11.67 -5.21
N PHE A 121 -28.29 12.94 -5.11
CA PHE A 121 -29.31 13.55 -5.97
C PHE A 121 -28.76 14.34 -7.18
N SER A 122 -27.44 14.41 -7.38
CA SER A 122 -26.83 15.13 -8.51
C SER A 122 -26.38 14.20 -9.65
N ILE A 123 -26.98 13.01 -9.76
CA ILE A 123 -26.82 12.13 -10.92
C ILE A 123 -28.23 11.87 -11.47
N SER A 124 -28.69 12.80 -12.28
CA SER A 124 -29.77 12.65 -13.27
C SER A 124 -29.32 13.39 -14.50
#